data_AF-A0A4S2AGF9-F1
#
_entry.id   AF-A0A4S2AGF9-F1
#
_cell.length_a   1.000
_cell.length_b   1.000
_cell.length_c   1.000
_cell.angle_alpha   90.00
_cell.angle_beta   90.00
_cell.angle_gamma   90.00
#
_symmetry.space_group_name_H-M   'P 1'
#
loop_
_entity.id
_entity.type
_entity.pdbx_description
1 polymer ?
#
loop_
_entity_poly.entity_id
_entity_poly.type
_entity_poly.pdbx_seq_one_letter_code
_entity_poly.pdbx_strand_id
1 'polypeptide(L)'
;MGYKFYGWEKADAQAVTDEYEGIRTPRDLYDALSGIWCEYTCAPRMRGSWSEENRTLGQCSITAFLAQDIFGGKVYGIPREGGNYHCYNAVGDCVFDLTSEQFGDEALDYENNPEQFREVHFAKEEKWERYEYLRDELKNAFSGSQR
;
A
#
# COMPACT_ATOMS: atom_id res chain seq x y z
N MET A 1 9.15 -11.39 16.57
CA MET A 1 7.89 -11.01 15.91
C MET A 1 8.27 -10.42 14.57
N GLY A 2 7.64 -10.89 13.49
CA GLY A 2 7.87 -10.39 12.14
C GLY A 2 6.61 -9.73 11.61
N TYR A 3 6.76 -8.93 10.57
CA TYR A 3 5.63 -8.43 9.81
C TYR A 3 5.12 -9.52 8.87
N LYS A 4 3.89 -9.39 8.41
CA LYS A 4 3.24 -10.37 7.55
C LYS A 4 3.21 -9.94 6.07
N PHE A 5 3.71 -8.75 5.77
CA PHE A 5 3.79 -8.20 4.43
C PHE A 5 5.09 -8.65 3.71
N TYR A 6 5.05 -8.84 2.39
CA TYR A 6 6.21 -9.35 1.64
C TYR A 6 7.37 -8.35 1.64
N GLY A 7 8.59 -8.86 1.77
CA GLY A 7 9.81 -8.05 1.74
C GLY A 7 10.15 -7.36 3.07
N TRP A 8 9.36 -7.57 4.13
CA TRP A 8 9.52 -6.85 5.41
C TRP A 8 10.91 -6.96 6.06
N GLU A 9 11.63 -8.07 5.87
CA GLU A 9 12.97 -8.27 6.42
C GLU A 9 13.99 -7.29 5.82
N LYS A 10 13.76 -6.86 4.58
CA LYS A 10 14.63 -5.95 3.80
C LYS A 10 13.92 -4.64 3.47
N ALA A 11 12.80 -4.34 4.12
CA ALA A 11 12.04 -3.12 3.93
C ALA A 11 12.73 -1.95 4.67
N ASP A 12 13.86 -1.50 4.13
CA ASP A 12 14.72 -0.45 4.70
C ASP A 12 14.83 0.81 3.83
N ALA A 13 14.03 0.89 2.75
CA ALA A 13 13.86 2.11 1.97
C ALA A 13 13.55 3.31 2.88
N GLN A 14 14.32 4.38 2.75
CA GLN A 14 14.15 5.58 3.57
C GLN A 14 13.13 6.53 2.93
N ALA A 15 12.30 7.16 3.75
CA ALA A 15 11.41 8.22 3.29
C ALA A 15 12.21 9.34 2.60
N VAL A 16 11.71 9.82 1.47
CA VAL A 16 12.29 10.93 0.69
C VAL A 16 11.57 12.25 0.96
N THR A 17 10.57 12.23 1.85
CA THR A 17 9.75 13.37 2.27
C THR A 17 9.68 13.43 3.79
N ASP A 18 9.60 14.65 4.33
CA ASP A 18 9.42 14.92 5.76
C ASP A 18 7.94 15.21 6.10
N GLU A 19 7.01 15.04 5.15
CA GLU A 19 5.57 15.35 5.34
C GLU A 19 4.91 14.48 6.42
N TYR A 20 5.44 13.29 6.68
CA TYR A 20 4.90 12.32 7.62
C TYR A 20 5.90 12.07 8.76
N GLU A 21 5.94 12.97 9.74
CA GLU A 21 6.89 12.90 10.85
C GLU A 21 6.77 11.57 11.60
N GLY A 22 7.80 10.71 11.53
CA GLY A 22 7.83 9.40 12.19
C GLY A 22 7.74 8.21 11.24
N ILE A 23 7.33 8.41 9.98
CA ILE A 23 7.40 7.36 8.95
C ILE A 23 8.78 7.43 8.28
N ARG A 24 9.70 6.54 8.67
CA ARG A 24 11.05 6.49 8.09
C ARG A 24 11.22 5.33 7.11
N THR A 25 10.54 4.22 7.36
CA THR A 25 10.67 2.96 6.63
C THR A 25 9.29 2.39 6.24
N PRO A 26 9.21 1.44 5.29
CA PRO A 26 7.93 0.81 4.95
C PRO A 26 7.28 0.06 6.12
N ARG A 27 8.07 -0.36 7.12
CA ARG A 27 7.55 -0.93 8.37
C ARG A 27 6.79 0.09 9.20
N ASP A 28 7.33 1.31 9.34
CA ASP A 28 6.65 2.40 10.03
C ASP A 28 5.34 2.76 9.31
N LEU A 29 5.37 2.76 7.97
CA LEU A 29 4.17 2.99 7.17
C LEU A 29 3.13 1.88 7.38
N TYR A 30 3.55 0.61 7.38
CA TYR A 30 2.66 -0.51 7.63
C TYR A 30 1.99 -0.41 9.01
N ASP A 31 2.75 -0.08 10.05
CA ASP A 31 2.22 0.06 11.41
C ASP A 31 1.18 1.19 11.48
N ALA A 32 1.46 2.33 10.84
CA ALA A 32 0.52 3.43 10.75
C ALA A 32 -0.77 3.05 9.98
N LEU A 33 -0.61 2.45 8.80
CA LEU A 33 -1.74 2.09 7.94
C LEU A 33 -2.59 0.97 8.53
N SER A 34 -2.03 0.13 9.41
CA SER A 34 -2.78 -0.92 10.10
C SER A 34 -3.96 -0.38 10.92
N GLY A 35 -3.90 0.86 11.39
CA GLY A 35 -5.00 1.55 12.08
C GLY A 35 -5.92 2.36 11.16
N ILE A 36 -5.59 2.52 9.88
CA ILE A 36 -6.29 3.39 8.92
C ILE A 36 -7.03 2.57 7.85
N TRP A 37 -6.48 1.41 7.44
CA TRP A 37 -7.16 0.53 6.51
C TRP A 37 -8.51 0.09 7.06
N CYS A 38 -9.55 0.32 6.26
CA CYS A 38 -10.94 0.14 6.63
C CYS A 38 -11.77 -0.22 5.40
N GLU A 39 -13.05 -0.50 5.60
CA GLU A 39 -13.99 -0.78 4.50
C GLU A 39 -14.04 0.36 3.46
N TYR A 40 -13.93 1.63 3.88
CA TYR A 40 -14.00 2.77 2.98
C TYR A 40 -12.81 2.81 2.01
N THR A 41 -11.61 2.51 2.50
CA THR A 41 -10.38 2.44 1.69
C THR A 41 -10.30 1.15 0.87
N CYS A 42 -11.11 0.13 1.17
CA CYS A 42 -11.20 -1.09 0.38
C CYS A 42 -11.92 -0.85 -0.97
N ALA A 43 -11.47 -1.56 -2.00
CA ALA A 43 -12.10 -1.51 -3.32
C ALA A 43 -13.59 -1.92 -3.24
N PRO A 44 -14.53 -1.17 -3.84
CA PRO A 44 -15.97 -1.39 -3.68
C PRO A 44 -16.40 -2.81 -4.03
N ARG A 45 -15.80 -3.37 -5.10
CA ARG A 45 -16.04 -4.75 -5.53
C ARG A 45 -15.59 -5.82 -4.52
N MET A 46 -14.77 -5.46 -3.54
CA MET A 46 -14.17 -6.35 -2.52
C MET A 46 -14.65 -6.04 -1.10
N ARG A 47 -15.40 -4.94 -0.87
CA ARG A 47 -15.88 -4.54 0.46
C ARG A 47 -16.67 -5.63 1.17
N GLY A 48 -17.51 -6.36 0.43
CA GLY A 48 -18.30 -7.47 1.00
C GLY A 48 -17.46 -8.65 1.52
N SER A 49 -16.16 -8.71 1.20
CA SER A 49 -15.22 -9.70 1.70
C SER A 49 -14.15 -9.10 2.62
N TRP A 50 -14.19 -7.79 2.87
CA TRP A 50 -13.26 -7.12 3.75
C TRP A 50 -13.57 -7.43 5.22
N SER A 51 -12.54 -7.59 6.04
CA SER A 51 -12.67 -7.81 7.48
C SER A 51 -11.47 -7.23 8.23
N GLU A 52 -11.59 -7.03 9.54
CA GLU A 52 -10.46 -6.56 10.37
C GLU A 52 -9.28 -7.55 10.40
N GLU A 53 -9.58 -8.84 10.23
CA GLU A 53 -8.59 -9.92 10.10
C GLU A 53 -7.86 -9.85 8.76
N ASN A 54 -8.54 -9.42 7.68
CA ASN A 54 -7.97 -9.21 6.35
C ASN A 54 -8.11 -7.73 5.92
N ARG A 55 -7.51 -6.84 6.72
CA ARG A 55 -7.63 -5.39 6.52
C ARG A 55 -6.98 -4.87 5.23
N THR A 56 -5.98 -5.61 4.71
CA THR A 56 -5.24 -5.25 3.50
C THR A 56 -5.99 -5.58 2.20
N LEU A 57 -7.11 -6.30 2.29
CA LEU A 57 -7.91 -6.68 1.14
C LEU A 57 -8.36 -5.47 0.32
N GLY A 58 -8.04 -5.49 -0.97
CA GLY A 58 -8.47 -4.44 -1.90
C GLY A 58 -7.75 -3.10 -1.73
N GLN A 59 -6.72 -3.03 -0.88
CA GLN A 59 -5.96 -1.80 -0.56
C GLN A 59 -4.73 -1.57 -1.47
N CYS A 60 -4.37 -2.55 -2.29
CA CYS A 60 -3.06 -2.63 -2.95
C CYS A 60 -2.66 -1.40 -3.78
N SER A 61 -3.50 -0.98 -4.73
CA SER A 61 -3.16 0.10 -5.64
C SER A 61 -2.96 1.44 -4.92
N ILE A 62 -3.90 1.85 -4.06
CA ILE A 62 -3.81 3.13 -3.35
C ILE A 62 -2.65 3.14 -2.34
N THR A 63 -2.39 2.00 -1.69
CA THR A 63 -1.29 1.84 -0.74
C THR A 63 0.05 1.90 -1.45
N ALA A 64 0.17 1.24 -2.61
CA ALA A 64 1.42 1.24 -3.36
C ALA A 64 1.77 2.64 -3.89
N PHE A 65 0.77 3.40 -4.35
CA PHE A 65 1.02 4.78 -4.77
C PHE A 65 1.33 5.72 -3.59
N LEU A 66 0.71 5.53 -2.43
CA LEU A 66 1.07 6.29 -1.23
C LEU A 66 2.51 5.96 -0.76
N ALA A 67 2.89 4.69 -0.77
CA ALA A 67 4.26 4.28 -0.49
C ALA A 67 5.25 4.86 -1.52
N GLN A 68 4.84 4.98 -2.80
CA GLN A 68 5.65 5.64 -3.82
C GLN A 68 5.82 7.14 -3.51
N ASP A 69 4.79 7.83 -3.00
CA ASP A 69 4.92 9.24 -2.62
C ASP A 69 5.91 9.43 -1.46
N ILE A 70 5.95 8.46 -0.53
CA ILE A 70 6.77 8.55 0.69
C ILE A 70 8.22 8.10 0.44
N PHE A 71 8.44 7.01 -0.28
CA PHE A 71 9.76 6.39 -0.47
C PHE A 71 10.33 6.56 -1.88
N GLY A 72 9.55 7.10 -2.82
CA GLY A 72 9.89 7.15 -4.24
C GLY A 72 9.82 5.79 -4.91
N GLY A 73 10.70 5.55 -5.88
CA GLY A 73 10.78 4.29 -6.61
C GLY A 73 9.62 4.06 -7.59
N LYS A 74 9.36 2.79 -7.87
CA LYS A 74 8.40 2.33 -8.89
C LYS A 74 7.31 1.46 -8.27
N VAL A 75 6.17 1.44 -8.94
CA VAL A 75 5.08 0.51 -8.61
C VAL A 75 5.01 -0.55 -9.71
N TYR A 76 4.96 -1.81 -9.32
CA TYR A 76 4.83 -2.95 -10.23
C TYR A 76 3.52 -3.69 -9.95
N GLY A 77 3.02 -4.43 -10.93
CA GLY A 77 1.72 -5.09 -10.85
C GLY A 77 1.81 -6.58 -11.17
N ILE A 78 1.51 -7.43 -10.19
CA ILE A 78 1.35 -8.88 -10.40
C ILE A 78 0.03 -9.10 -11.15
N PRO A 79 0.04 -9.71 -12.36
CA PRO A 79 -1.18 -10.02 -13.08
C PRO A 79 -2.09 -10.94 -12.27
N ARG A 80 -3.38 -10.61 -12.20
CA ARG A 80 -4.42 -11.40 -11.53
C ARG A 80 -5.45 -11.85 -12.55
N GLU A 81 -6.19 -12.90 -12.19
CA GLU A 81 -7.32 -13.37 -13.00
C GLU A 81 -8.30 -12.23 -13.31
N GLY A 82 -8.83 -12.22 -14.54
CA GLY A 82 -9.72 -11.16 -15.02
C GLY A 82 -9.01 -9.86 -15.43
N GLY A 83 -7.68 -9.89 -15.61
CA GLY A 83 -6.92 -8.77 -16.17
C GLY A 83 -6.65 -7.62 -15.20
N ASN A 84 -6.83 -7.85 -13.90
CA ASN A 84 -6.49 -6.89 -12.85
C ASN A 84 -5.03 -7.06 -12.43
N TYR A 85 -4.49 -6.09 -11.70
CA TYR A 85 -3.15 -6.15 -11.12
C TYR A 85 -3.19 -6.01 -9.61
N HIS A 86 -2.34 -6.78 -8.93
CA HIS A 86 -1.99 -6.55 -7.54
C HIS A 86 -0.71 -5.73 -7.47
N CYS A 87 -0.79 -4.53 -6.89
CA CYS A 87 0.29 -3.55 -6.95
C CYS A 87 1.22 -3.63 -5.74
N TYR A 88 2.53 -3.46 -5.96
CA TYR A 88 3.57 -3.42 -4.93
C TYR A 88 4.67 -2.41 -5.29
N ASN A 89 5.58 -2.13 -4.35
CA ASN A 89 6.64 -1.13 -4.50
C ASN A 89 8.01 -1.75 -4.68
N ALA A 90 8.85 -1.07 -5.46
CA ALA A 90 10.28 -1.34 -5.54
C ALA A 90 11.06 -0.02 -5.52
N VAL A 91 11.95 0.12 -4.54
CA VAL A 91 12.83 1.27 -4.34
C VAL A 91 14.28 0.78 -4.42
N GLY A 92 14.91 0.95 -5.58
CA GLY A 92 16.19 0.27 -5.85
C GLY A 92 16.02 -1.25 -5.76
N ASP A 93 16.84 -1.89 -4.94
CA ASP A 93 16.76 -3.34 -4.66
C ASP A 93 15.77 -3.70 -3.53
N CYS A 94 15.18 -2.70 -2.88
CA CYS A 94 14.19 -2.90 -1.81
C CYS A 94 12.79 -3.08 -2.42
N VAL A 95 12.35 -4.33 -2.52
CA VAL A 95 11.01 -4.71 -2.96
C VAL A 95 10.15 -5.03 -1.75
N PHE A 96 8.98 -4.42 -1.66
CA PHE A 96 8.03 -4.67 -0.58
C PHE A 96 6.58 -4.51 -1.05
N ASP A 97 5.69 -5.23 -0.38
CA ASP A 97 4.25 -5.19 -0.64
C ASP A 97 3.50 -5.19 0.67
N LEU A 98 3.09 -3.99 1.10
CA LEU A 98 2.40 -3.78 2.38
C LEU A 98 1.01 -4.46 2.44
N THR A 99 0.53 -5.01 1.32
CA THR A 99 -0.81 -5.58 1.18
C THR A 99 -0.80 -7.04 0.72
N SER A 100 0.36 -7.71 0.75
CA SER A 100 0.48 -9.12 0.36
C SER A 100 -0.34 -10.05 1.25
N GLU A 101 -0.60 -9.65 2.49
CA GLU A 101 -1.37 -10.42 3.47
C GLU A 101 -2.78 -10.76 3.02
N GLN A 102 -3.34 -10.01 2.08
CA GLN A 102 -4.69 -10.26 1.61
C GLN A 102 -4.86 -11.62 0.95
N PHE A 103 -3.76 -12.25 0.54
CA PHE A 103 -3.74 -13.56 -0.10
C PHE A 103 -3.40 -14.71 0.86
N GLY A 104 -3.19 -14.43 2.16
CA GLY A 104 -2.85 -15.44 3.15
C GLY A 104 -1.58 -16.21 2.78
N ASP A 105 -1.70 -17.52 2.55
CA ASP A 105 -0.58 -18.43 2.24
C ASP A 105 -0.27 -18.52 0.72
N GLU A 106 -0.96 -17.75 -0.14
CA GLU A 106 -0.69 -17.75 -1.57
C GLU A 106 0.74 -17.22 -1.86
N ALA A 107 1.54 -17.98 -2.58
CA ALA A 107 2.84 -17.54 -3.05
C ALA A 107 2.69 -16.62 -4.26
N LEU A 108 3.01 -15.34 -4.09
CA LEU A 108 3.01 -14.33 -5.14
C LEU A 108 4.36 -14.27 -5.86
N ASP A 109 4.33 -14.09 -7.17
CA ASP A 109 5.52 -13.91 -8.01
C ASP A 109 5.81 -12.41 -8.23
N TYR A 110 6.95 -11.96 -7.70
CA TYR A 110 7.41 -10.56 -7.77
C TYR A 110 8.44 -10.32 -8.90
N GLU A 111 8.69 -11.31 -9.76
CA GLU A 111 9.66 -11.22 -10.85
C GLU A 111 9.00 -10.79 -12.18
N ASN A 112 9.72 -9.99 -12.98
CA ASN A 112 9.35 -9.60 -14.35
C ASN A 112 7.94 -9.01 -14.53
N ASN A 113 7.36 -8.44 -13.47
CA ASN A 113 6.05 -7.80 -13.52
C ASN A 113 6.09 -6.45 -14.24
N PRO A 114 5.00 -6.05 -14.95
CA PRO A 114 4.92 -4.75 -15.60
C PRO A 114 4.81 -3.60 -14.61
N GLU A 115 5.52 -2.50 -14.89
CA GLU A 115 5.38 -1.24 -14.16
C GLU A 115 3.94 -0.70 -14.29
N GLN A 116 3.42 -0.17 -13.18
CA GLN A 116 2.07 0.38 -13.07
C GLN A 116 2.15 1.89 -12.87
N PHE A 117 1.27 2.61 -13.56
CA PHE A 117 1.29 4.07 -13.60
C PHE A 117 0.05 4.65 -12.92
N ARG A 118 0.26 5.62 -12.03
CA ARG A 118 -0.83 6.23 -11.23
C ARG A 118 -1.87 6.90 -12.11
N GLU A 119 -1.48 7.44 -13.25
CA GLU A 119 -2.35 8.07 -14.24
C GLU A 119 -3.42 7.09 -14.75
N VAL A 120 -3.04 5.81 -14.91
CA VAL A 120 -3.96 4.75 -15.35
C VAL A 120 -4.87 4.31 -14.22
N HIS A 121 -4.34 4.18 -13.00
CA HIS A 121 -5.13 3.73 -11.85
C HIS A 121 -6.09 4.81 -11.35
N PHE A 122 -5.66 6.07 -11.27
CA PHE A 122 -6.45 7.21 -10.80
C PHE A 122 -7.32 7.86 -11.88
N ALA A 123 -7.29 7.36 -13.12
CA ALA A 123 -8.32 7.69 -14.12
C ALA A 123 -9.74 7.28 -13.67
N LYS A 124 -9.85 6.37 -12.70
CA LYS A 124 -11.11 6.03 -12.02
C LYS A 124 -11.25 6.89 -10.77
N GLU A 125 -12.28 7.74 -10.75
CA GLU A 125 -12.61 8.64 -9.63
C GLU A 125 -12.63 7.93 -8.28
N GLU A 126 -13.30 6.77 -8.22
CA GLU A 126 -13.37 5.92 -7.03
C GLU A 126 -12.00 5.57 -6.42
N LYS A 127 -10.99 5.28 -7.25
CA LYS A 127 -9.64 4.97 -6.78
C LYS A 127 -8.92 6.22 -6.26
N TRP A 128 -9.17 7.35 -6.90
CA TRP A 128 -8.62 8.64 -6.47
C TRP A 128 -9.18 9.03 -5.11
N GLU A 129 -10.50 9.00 -4.92
CA GLU A 129 -11.18 9.33 -3.66
C GLU A 129 -10.65 8.48 -2.49
N ARG A 130 -10.45 7.19 -2.71
CA ARG A 130 -9.89 6.28 -1.70
C ARG A 130 -8.44 6.58 -1.37
N TYR A 131 -7.64 6.90 -2.38
CA TYR A 131 -6.26 7.29 -2.18
C TYR A 131 -6.18 8.59 -1.38
N GLU A 132 -7.01 9.59 -1.72
CA GLU A 132 -7.06 10.86 -0.99
C GLU A 132 -7.45 10.64 0.46
N TYR A 133 -8.49 9.85 0.72
CA TYR A 133 -8.90 9.51 2.07
C TYR A 133 -7.77 8.81 2.86
N LEU A 134 -7.12 7.80 2.27
CA LEU A 134 -6.01 7.08 2.90
C LEU A 134 -4.85 8.03 3.24
N ARG A 135 -4.50 8.89 2.29
CA ARG A 135 -3.44 9.90 2.43
C ARG A 135 -3.78 10.90 3.53
N ASP A 136 -5.01 11.40 3.56
CA ASP A 136 -5.45 12.44 4.49
C ASP A 136 -5.58 11.89 5.92
N GLU A 137 -6.08 10.66 6.09
CA GLU A 137 -6.07 9.98 7.39
C GLU A 137 -4.66 9.72 7.91
N LEU A 138 -3.73 9.33 7.02
CA LEU A 138 -2.32 9.20 7.39
C LEU A 138 -1.75 10.54 7.82
N LYS A 139 -2.03 11.63 7.09
CA LYS A 139 -1.62 12.98 7.49
C LYS A 139 -2.20 13.36 8.84
N ASN A 140 -3.49 13.10 9.10
CA ASN A 140 -4.13 13.42 10.36
C ASN A 140 -3.51 12.67 11.54
N ALA A 141 -3.13 11.41 11.35
CA ALA A 141 -2.48 10.60 12.37
C ALA A 141 -1.12 11.19 12.82
N PHE A 142 -0.38 11.82 11.90
CA PHE A 142 0.94 12.39 12.18
C PHE A 142 0.96 13.92 12.35
N SER A 143 -0.06 14.64 11.89
CA SER A 143 -0.26 16.07 12.14
C SER A 143 -0.86 16.35 13.53
N GLY A 144 -1.33 15.30 14.22
CA GLY A 144 -2.05 15.37 15.49
C GLY A 144 -1.19 15.39 16.76
N SER A 145 0.15 15.28 16.68
CA SER A 145 1.03 15.36 17.86
C SER A 145 1.20 16.77 18.45
N GLN A 146 0.39 17.75 18.03
CA GLN A 146 0.20 19.01 18.72
C GLN A 146 -1.23 19.14 19.27
N ARG A 147 -1.58 18.38 20.31
CA ARG A 147 -2.63 18.77 21.28
C ARG A 147 -2.23 18.37 22.69
#